data_AF-N0CWB2-F1
#
_entry.id   AF-N0CWB2-F1
#
_cell.length_a   1.000
_cell.length_b   1.000
_cell.length_c   1.000
_cell.angle_alpha   90.00
_cell.angle_beta   90.00
_cell.angle_gamma   90.00
#
_symmetry.space_group_name_H-M   'P 1'
#
loop_
_entity.id
_entity.type
_entity.pdbx_description
1 polymer ?
#
loop_
_entity_poly.entity_id
_entity_poly.type
_entity_poly.pdbx_seq_one_letter_code
_entity_poly.pdbx_strand_id
1 'polypeptide(L)'
;MPRRTMALRKARAAARVQRIADLRHLLARMDRHTLLDTERPILRAHVEQLLATDADLRRTIAGQQDLVQRHARQLDAAHDAIREAEQDAADLGEQLRAYRAAETYRQAAADTVEGRLAALRQQTTEGLLAGAEQALHRATTAEATLGRIRALSHRMRAGSPQGAAAIYADRIEQTLHTPEQP
;
A
#
# COMPACT_ATOMS: atom_id res chain seq x y z
N MET A 1 -6.69 6.48 -49.12
CA MET A 1 -6.21 6.82 -50.49
C MET A 1 -4.68 6.65 -50.70
N PRO A 2 -4.02 5.54 -50.29
CA PRO A 2 -2.55 5.41 -50.41
C PRO A 2 -2.05 4.93 -51.80
N ARG A 3 -2.91 4.24 -52.58
CA ARG A 3 -2.54 3.69 -53.90
C ARG A 3 -2.39 4.78 -54.97
N ARG A 4 -3.25 5.81 -54.93
CA ARG A 4 -3.23 6.95 -55.87
C ARG A 4 -1.96 7.81 -55.68
N THR A 5 -1.45 7.91 -54.45
CA THR A 5 -0.19 8.60 -54.13
C THR A 5 1.05 7.81 -54.57
N MET A 6 1.02 6.47 -54.53
CA MET A 6 2.13 5.63 -55.01
C MET A 6 2.28 5.68 -56.53
N ALA A 7 1.18 5.63 -57.28
CA ALA A 7 1.19 5.73 -58.75
C ALA A 7 1.80 7.07 -59.21
N LEU A 8 1.41 8.18 -58.57
CA LEU A 8 1.98 9.51 -58.85
C LEU A 8 3.47 9.59 -58.49
N ARG A 9 3.90 8.97 -57.38
CA ARG A 9 5.32 8.88 -57.03
C ARG A 9 6.12 8.10 -58.07
N LYS A 10 5.59 6.97 -58.54
CA LYS A 10 6.24 6.15 -59.57
C LYS A 10 6.33 6.90 -60.91
N ALA A 11 5.28 7.61 -61.31
CA ALA A 11 5.29 8.43 -62.51
C ALA A 11 6.32 9.58 -62.43
N ARG A 12 6.40 10.27 -61.28
CA ARG A 12 7.42 11.32 -61.05
C ARG A 12 8.84 10.75 -61.05
N ALA A 13 9.05 9.56 -60.48
CA ALA A 13 10.34 8.89 -60.51
C ALA A 13 10.76 8.52 -61.95
N ALA A 14 9.83 7.96 -62.74
CA ALA A 14 10.08 7.65 -64.15
C ALA A 14 10.41 8.92 -64.97
N ALA A 15 9.65 10.00 -64.78
CA ALA A 15 9.92 11.28 -65.42
C ALA A 15 11.30 11.86 -65.06
N ARG A 16 11.74 11.68 -63.81
CA ARG A 16 13.10 12.07 -63.37
C ARG A 16 14.18 11.23 -64.06
N VAL A 17 13.99 9.91 -64.17
CA VAL A 17 14.94 9.02 -64.85
C VAL A 17 15.07 9.40 -66.32
N GLN A 18 13.95 9.62 -67.00
CA GLN A 18 13.96 10.05 -68.40
C GLN A 18 14.72 11.38 -68.57
N ARG A 19 14.44 12.36 -67.71
CA ARG A 19 15.12 13.66 -67.76
C ARG A 19 16.63 13.58 -67.53
N ILE A 20 17.08 12.67 -66.67
CA ILE A 20 18.51 12.42 -66.46
C ILE A 20 19.13 11.81 -67.72
N ALA A 21 18.42 10.90 -68.40
CA ALA A 21 18.88 10.33 -69.67
C ALA A 21 19.00 11.41 -70.76
N ASP A 22 17.98 12.28 -70.89
CA ASP A 22 17.98 13.39 -71.85
C ASP A 22 19.12 14.38 -71.56
N LEU A 23 19.31 14.76 -70.29
CA LEU A 23 20.43 15.61 -69.86
C LEU A 23 21.78 14.99 -70.20
N ARG A 24 21.98 13.69 -69.92
CA ARG A 24 23.22 12.98 -70.25
C ARG A 24 23.49 12.97 -71.74
N HIS A 25 22.46 12.80 -72.56
CA HIS A 25 22.58 12.86 -74.01
C HIS A 25 23.02 14.26 -74.49
N LEU A 26 22.40 15.33 -73.97
CA LEU A 26 22.75 16.71 -74.31
C LEU A 26 24.16 17.08 -73.84
N LEU A 27 24.55 16.67 -72.64
CA LEU A 27 25.92 16.87 -72.13
C LEU A 27 26.95 16.14 -73.00
N ALA A 28 26.71 14.89 -73.35
CA ALA A 28 27.61 14.14 -74.22
C ALA A 28 27.75 14.77 -75.64
N ARG A 29 26.72 15.44 -76.14
CA ARG A 29 26.81 16.21 -77.39
C ARG A 29 27.53 17.54 -77.22
N MET A 30 27.37 18.20 -76.07
CA MET A 30 28.14 19.37 -75.70
C MET A 30 29.64 19.06 -75.62
N ASP A 31 30.02 17.95 -74.98
CA ASP A 31 31.41 17.49 -74.85
C ASP A 31 32.03 17.16 -76.22
N ARG A 32 31.23 16.67 -77.16
CA ARG A 32 31.65 16.42 -78.56
C ARG A 32 31.55 17.65 -79.46
N HIS A 33 31.17 18.81 -78.92
CA HIS A 33 30.93 20.05 -79.67
C HIS A 33 29.88 19.92 -80.80
N THR A 34 28.90 19.01 -80.67
CA THR A 34 27.80 18.78 -81.64
C THR A 34 26.42 19.21 -81.11
N LEU A 35 26.41 20.03 -80.05
CA LEU A 35 25.19 20.61 -79.49
C LEU A 35 24.70 21.76 -80.38
N LEU A 36 23.43 21.70 -80.78
CA LEU A 36 22.82 22.75 -81.59
C LEU A 36 22.45 23.96 -80.71
N ASP A 37 22.41 25.15 -81.31
CA ASP A 37 22.02 26.36 -80.58
C ASP A 37 20.57 26.32 -80.07
N THR A 38 19.70 25.58 -80.76
CA THR A 38 18.32 25.30 -80.32
C THR A 38 18.24 24.38 -79.10
N GLU A 39 19.29 23.58 -78.84
CA GLU A 39 19.33 22.60 -77.74
C GLU A 39 19.98 23.17 -76.48
N ARG A 40 20.80 24.22 -76.60
CA ARG A 40 21.37 24.97 -75.46
C ARG A 40 20.31 25.45 -74.44
N PRO A 41 19.18 26.07 -74.84
CA PRO A 41 18.16 26.46 -73.87
C PRO A 41 17.48 25.25 -73.20
N ILE A 42 17.35 24.12 -73.90
CA ILE A 42 16.78 22.89 -73.36
C ILE A 42 17.70 22.32 -72.26
N LEU A 43 19.01 22.26 -72.53
CA LEU A 43 20.01 21.85 -71.54
C LEU A 43 19.95 22.74 -70.29
N ARG A 44 19.92 24.07 -70.48
CA ARG A 44 19.79 25.02 -69.36
C ARG A 44 18.53 24.77 -68.53
N ALA A 45 17.38 24.64 -69.18
CA ALA A 45 16.11 24.38 -68.50
C ALA A 45 16.13 23.07 -67.69
N HIS A 46 16.75 22.00 -68.22
CA HIS A 46 16.89 20.75 -67.48
C HIS A 46 17.81 20.87 -66.25
N VAL A 47 18.90 21.62 -66.35
CA VAL A 47 19.80 21.88 -65.20
C VAL A 47 19.09 22.70 -64.12
N GLU A 48 18.44 23.81 -64.49
CA GLU A 48 17.70 24.66 -63.55
C GLU A 48 16.62 23.86 -62.82
N GLN A 49 15.89 23.01 -63.55
CA GLN A 49 14.84 22.20 -62.97
C GLN A 49 15.38 21.10 -62.03
N LEU A 50 16.57 20.56 -62.29
CA LEU A 50 17.24 19.62 -61.38
C LEU A 50 17.72 20.31 -60.11
N LEU A 51 18.31 21.51 -60.22
CA LEU A 51 18.74 22.30 -59.08
C LEU A 51 17.56 22.69 -58.19
N ALA A 52 16.44 23.12 -58.78
CA ALA A 52 15.21 23.42 -58.04
C ALA A 52 14.66 22.17 -57.32
N THR A 53 14.64 21.03 -58.01
CA THR A 53 14.17 19.77 -57.41
C THR A 53 15.08 19.31 -56.27
N ASP A 54 16.40 19.47 -56.39
CA ASP A 54 17.35 19.12 -55.34
C ASP A 54 17.18 20.02 -54.10
N ALA A 55 17.00 21.33 -54.31
CA ALA A 55 16.72 22.26 -53.22
C ALA A 55 15.43 21.91 -52.46
N ASP A 56 14.35 21.55 -53.18
CA ASP A 56 13.09 21.12 -52.57
C ASP A 56 13.23 19.78 -51.82
N LEU A 57 14.02 18.83 -52.36
CA LEU A 57 14.32 17.57 -51.67
C LEU A 57 15.10 17.82 -50.38
N ARG A 58 16.13 18.67 -50.41
CA ARG A 58 16.89 19.04 -49.20
C ARG A 58 15.99 19.68 -48.15
N ARG A 59 15.12 20.61 -48.55
CA ARG A 59 14.13 21.23 -47.64
C ARG A 59 13.18 20.19 -47.05
N THR A 60 12.72 19.24 -47.86
CA THR A 60 11.83 18.15 -47.40
C THR A 60 12.53 17.22 -46.42
N ILE A 61 13.77 16.83 -46.70
CA ILE A 61 14.57 15.97 -45.82
C ILE A 61 14.84 16.68 -44.49
N ALA A 62 15.23 17.96 -44.52
CA ALA A 62 15.42 18.75 -43.30
C ALA A 62 14.14 18.80 -42.46
N GLY A 63 12.99 19.10 -43.09
CA GLY A 63 11.70 19.08 -42.39
C GLY A 63 11.33 17.71 -41.82
N GLN A 64 11.64 16.61 -42.51
CA GLN A 64 11.42 15.25 -42.00
C GLN A 64 12.36 14.92 -40.83
N GLN A 65 13.63 15.32 -40.91
CA GLN A 65 14.60 15.15 -39.82
C GLN A 65 14.16 15.92 -38.58
N ASP A 66 13.70 17.16 -38.74
CA ASP A 66 13.16 17.97 -37.64
C ASP A 66 11.94 17.30 -36.99
N LEU A 67 11.03 16.74 -37.79
CA LEU A 67 9.88 16.00 -37.27
C LEU A 67 10.30 14.75 -36.51
N VAL A 68 11.23 13.96 -37.05
CA VAL A 68 11.78 12.77 -36.37
C VAL A 68 12.45 13.15 -35.06
N GLN A 69 13.25 14.22 -35.04
CA GLN A 69 13.89 14.72 -33.82
C GLN A 69 12.87 15.18 -32.78
N ARG A 70 11.80 15.87 -33.20
CA ARG A 70 10.71 16.25 -32.28
C ARG A 70 10.03 15.03 -31.68
N HIS A 71 9.73 14.01 -32.49
CA HIS A 71 9.14 12.77 -32.00
C HIS A 71 10.08 12.00 -31.08
N ALA A 72 11.38 11.95 -31.38
CA ALA A 72 12.37 11.33 -30.50
C ALA A 72 12.36 12.01 -29.12
N ARG A 73 12.41 13.36 -29.07
CA ARG A 73 12.34 14.12 -27.81
C ARG A 73 11.03 13.88 -27.05
N GLN A 74 9.91 13.75 -27.76
CA GLN A 74 8.62 13.42 -27.14
C GLN A 74 8.62 12.01 -26.53
N LEU A 75 9.23 11.04 -27.21
CA LEU A 75 9.34 9.67 -26.69
C LEU A 75 10.27 9.62 -25.48
N ASP A 76 11.40 10.33 -25.51
CA ASP A 76 12.31 10.42 -24.37
C ASP A 76 11.59 11.01 -23.14
N ALA A 77 10.87 12.12 -23.32
CA ALA A 77 10.06 12.73 -22.26
C ALA A 77 8.96 11.79 -21.74
N ALA A 78 8.31 11.02 -22.62
CA ALA A 78 7.32 10.04 -22.22
C ALA A 78 7.94 8.88 -21.43
N HIS A 79 9.11 8.39 -21.82
CA HIS A 79 9.83 7.37 -21.07
C HIS A 79 10.27 7.85 -19.70
N ASP A 80 10.73 9.10 -19.58
CA ASP A 80 11.09 9.69 -18.30
C ASP A 80 9.87 9.83 -17.38
N ALA A 81 8.73 10.28 -17.91
CA ALA A 81 7.48 10.35 -17.16
C ALA A 81 6.98 8.97 -16.69
N ILE A 82 7.15 7.93 -17.51
CA ILE A 82 6.83 6.55 -17.11
C ILE A 82 7.74 6.11 -15.97
N ARG A 83 9.05 6.39 -16.06
CA ARG A 83 10.01 6.02 -15.02
C ARG A 83 9.70 6.71 -13.69
N GLU A 84 9.34 7.99 -13.72
CA GLU A 84 8.92 8.74 -12.52
C GLU A 84 7.64 8.14 -11.92
N ALA A 85 6.63 7.83 -12.74
CA ALA A 85 5.40 7.20 -12.27
C ALA A 85 5.63 5.79 -11.67
N GLU A 86 6.57 5.01 -12.22
CA GLU A 86 6.96 3.70 -11.68
C GLU A 86 7.65 3.84 -10.32
N GLN A 87 8.50 4.86 -10.15
CA GLN A 87 9.16 5.18 -8.88
C GLN A 87 8.13 5.60 -7.83
N ASP A 88 7.22 6.51 -8.17
CA ASP A 88 6.15 6.94 -7.29
C ASP A 88 5.27 5.76 -6.84
N ALA A 89 4.93 4.86 -7.77
CA ALA A 89 4.15 3.67 -7.46
C ALA A 89 4.90 2.71 -6.52
N ALA A 90 6.21 2.57 -6.70
CA ALA A 90 7.05 1.77 -5.80
C ALA A 90 7.09 2.37 -4.40
N ASP A 91 7.32 3.68 -4.29
CA ASP A 91 7.38 4.42 -3.03
C ASP A 91 6.05 4.36 -2.28
N LEU A 92 4.93 4.58 -2.97
CA LEU A 92 3.59 4.40 -2.39
C LEU A 92 3.36 2.96 -1.92
N GLY A 93 3.85 1.98 -2.68
CA GLY A 93 3.79 0.58 -2.32
C GLY A 93 4.60 0.25 -1.05
N GLU A 94 5.72 0.93 -0.82
CA GLU A 94 6.51 0.82 0.41
C GLU A 94 5.82 1.50 1.59
N GLN A 95 5.29 2.71 1.39
CA GLN A 95 4.52 3.42 2.41
C GLN A 95 3.31 2.63 2.88
N LEU A 96 2.56 1.99 1.96
CA LEU A 96 1.44 1.12 2.30
C LEU A 96 1.88 -0.12 3.09
N ARG A 97 3.02 -0.73 2.73
CA ARG A 97 3.58 -1.86 3.48
C ARG A 97 3.97 -1.44 4.90
N ALA A 98 4.64 -0.30 5.05
CA ALA A 98 5.02 0.25 6.35
C ALA A 98 3.78 0.60 7.20
N TYR A 99 2.76 1.22 6.59
CA TYR A 99 1.51 1.54 7.26
C TYR A 99 0.79 0.29 7.77
N ARG A 100 0.66 -0.75 6.92
CA ARG A 100 0.05 -2.02 7.31
C ARG A 100 0.79 -2.69 8.46
N ALA A 101 2.13 -2.70 8.42
CA ALA A 101 2.94 -3.23 9.52
C ALA A 101 2.70 -2.44 10.82
N ALA A 102 2.66 -1.11 10.76
CA ALA A 102 2.36 -0.29 11.93
C ALA A 102 0.94 -0.53 12.48
N GLU A 103 -0.02 -0.84 11.61
CA GLU A 103 -1.39 -1.15 12.00
C GLU A 103 -1.51 -2.53 12.65
N THR A 104 -0.79 -3.55 12.15
CA THR A 104 -0.75 -4.87 12.81
C THR A 104 -0.11 -4.79 14.20
N TYR A 105 0.97 -4.00 14.37
CA TYR A 105 1.54 -3.76 15.70
C TYR A 105 0.55 -3.06 16.64
N ARG A 106 -0.20 -2.07 16.15
CA ARG A 106 -1.23 -1.38 16.95
C ARG A 106 -2.34 -2.32 17.38
N GLN A 107 -2.82 -3.20 16.49
CA GLN A 107 -3.84 -4.20 16.80
C GLN A 107 -3.33 -5.20 17.85
N ALA A 108 -2.14 -5.76 17.66
CA ALA A 108 -1.55 -6.69 18.64
C ALA A 108 -1.37 -6.04 20.02
N ALA A 109 -0.99 -4.76 20.08
CA ALA A 109 -0.91 -4.03 21.33
C ALA A 109 -2.29 -3.85 21.98
N ALA A 110 -3.32 -3.52 21.19
CA ALA A 110 -4.69 -3.40 21.67
C ALA A 110 -5.22 -4.73 22.24
N ASP A 111 -5.01 -5.84 21.53
CA ASP A 111 -5.41 -7.18 21.97
C ASP A 111 -4.74 -7.55 23.30
N THR A 112 -3.46 -7.19 23.45
CA THR A 112 -2.71 -7.43 24.69
C THR A 112 -3.29 -6.61 25.85
N VAL A 113 -3.67 -5.36 25.61
CA VAL A 113 -4.30 -4.50 26.62
C VAL A 113 -5.69 -5.01 26.98
N GLU A 114 -6.49 -5.44 26.00
CA GLU A 114 -7.81 -6.02 26.22
C GLU A 114 -7.72 -7.31 27.05
N GLY A 115 -6.79 -8.21 26.71
CA GLY A 115 -6.52 -9.42 27.49
C GLY A 115 -6.11 -9.12 28.93
N ARG A 116 -5.27 -8.10 29.16
CA ARG A 116 -4.91 -7.64 30.51
C ARG A 116 -6.10 -7.07 31.28
N LEU A 117 -6.95 -6.28 30.62
CA LEU A 117 -8.17 -5.74 31.23
C LEU A 117 -9.17 -6.84 31.58
N ALA A 118 -9.32 -7.84 30.73
CA ALA A 118 -10.15 -9.01 31.01
C ALA A 118 -9.64 -9.79 32.24
N ALA A 119 -8.33 -10.04 32.31
CA ALA A 119 -7.71 -10.69 33.46
C ALA A 119 -7.90 -9.90 34.77
N LEU A 120 -7.74 -8.58 34.72
CA LEU A 120 -7.99 -7.70 35.88
C LEU A 120 -9.45 -7.75 36.33
N ARG A 121 -10.41 -7.69 35.38
CA ARG A 121 -11.83 -7.82 35.70
C ARG A 121 -12.12 -9.14 36.38
N GLN A 122 -11.60 -10.24 35.86
CA GLN A 122 -11.78 -11.56 36.45
C GLN A 122 -11.20 -11.65 37.88
N GLN A 123 -9.98 -11.15 38.08
CA GLN A 123 -9.36 -11.09 39.41
C GLN A 123 -10.20 -10.25 40.39
N THR A 124 -10.74 -9.11 39.96
CA THR A 124 -11.60 -8.30 40.81
C THR A 124 -12.91 -9.00 41.14
N THR A 125 -13.53 -9.70 40.19
CA THR A 125 -14.78 -10.45 40.46
C THR A 125 -14.55 -11.62 41.40
N GLU A 126 -13.45 -12.37 41.22
CA GLU A 126 -13.08 -13.47 42.10
C GLU A 126 -12.75 -12.97 43.52
N GLY A 127 -12.02 -11.85 43.63
CA GLY A 127 -11.73 -11.22 44.91
C GLY A 127 -12.99 -10.71 45.63
N LEU A 128 -13.94 -10.14 44.91
CA LEU A 128 -15.23 -9.71 45.47
C LEU A 128 -16.07 -10.89 45.94
N LEU A 129 -16.13 -11.98 45.18
CA LEU A 129 -16.83 -13.22 45.56
C LEU A 129 -16.20 -13.85 46.80
N ALA A 130 -14.86 -13.99 46.83
CA ALA A 130 -14.15 -14.53 47.99
C ALA A 130 -14.38 -13.67 49.25
N GLY A 131 -14.38 -12.34 49.11
CA GLY A 131 -14.71 -11.42 50.19
C GLY A 131 -16.16 -11.55 50.67
N ALA A 132 -17.10 -11.71 49.74
CA ALA A 132 -18.51 -11.93 50.06
C ALA A 132 -18.72 -13.26 50.80
N GLU A 133 -18.09 -14.36 50.35
CA GLU A 133 -18.13 -15.66 51.02
C GLU A 133 -17.56 -15.59 52.43
N GLN A 134 -16.43 -14.91 52.63
CA GLN A 134 -15.85 -14.71 53.95
C GLN A 134 -16.78 -13.92 54.88
N ALA A 135 -17.43 -12.87 54.36
CA ALA A 135 -18.41 -12.09 55.13
C ALA A 135 -19.64 -12.93 55.50
N LEU A 136 -20.12 -13.76 54.58
CA LEU A 136 -21.25 -14.68 54.81
C LEU A 136 -20.89 -15.74 55.84
N HIS A 137 -19.68 -16.29 55.79
CA HIS A 137 -19.19 -17.25 56.79
C HIS A 137 -19.04 -16.62 58.19
N ARG A 138 -18.58 -15.36 58.26
CA ARG A 138 -18.57 -14.60 59.53
C ARG A 138 -19.98 -14.32 60.05
N ALA A 139 -20.93 -14.01 59.16
CA ALA A 139 -22.31 -13.79 59.55
C ALA A 139 -22.98 -15.07 60.09
N THR A 140 -22.82 -16.21 59.42
CA THR A 140 -23.39 -17.50 59.87
C THR A 140 -22.77 -17.97 61.17
N THR A 141 -21.45 -17.81 61.35
CA THR A 141 -20.79 -18.13 62.62
C THR A 141 -21.24 -17.20 63.75
N ALA A 142 -21.43 -15.90 63.47
CA ALA A 142 -21.99 -14.96 64.44
C ALA A 142 -23.43 -15.34 64.85
N GLU A 143 -24.30 -15.69 63.89
CA GLU A 143 -25.67 -16.13 64.14
C GLU A 143 -25.71 -17.42 64.98
N ALA A 144 -24.89 -18.42 64.65
CA ALA A 144 -24.78 -19.65 65.42
C ALA A 144 -24.31 -19.38 66.87
N THR A 145 -23.43 -18.41 67.06
CA THR A 145 -22.94 -18.00 68.37
C THR A 145 -24.03 -17.28 69.18
N LEU A 146 -24.78 -16.38 68.56
CA LEU A 146 -25.94 -15.73 69.18
C LEU A 146 -27.04 -16.74 69.53
N GLY A 147 -27.28 -17.75 68.68
CA GLY A 147 -28.19 -18.85 68.95
C GLY A 147 -27.79 -19.64 70.20
N ARG A 148 -26.50 -19.97 70.34
CA ARG A 148 -25.94 -20.63 71.53
C ARG A 148 -26.14 -19.77 72.79
N ILE A 149 -25.87 -18.46 72.72
CA ILE A 149 -26.07 -17.53 73.84
C ILE A 149 -27.54 -17.47 74.26
N ARG A 150 -28.47 -17.36 73.30
CA ARG A 150 -29.92 -17.36 73.59
C ARG A 150 -30.37 -18.67 74.24
N ALA A 151 -29.94 -19.81 73.72
CA ALA A 151 -30.25 -21.12 74.29
C ALA A 151 -29.69 -21.30 75.72
N LEU A 152 -28.49 -20.77 75.99
CA LEU A 152 -27.91 -20.76 77.34
C LEU A 152 -28.73 -19.86 78.28
N SER A 153 -29.02 -18.63 77.87
CA SER A 153 -29.84 -17.69 78.64
C SER A 153 -31.23 -18.26 78.96
N HIS A 154 -31.86 -18.95 78.00
CA HIS A 154 -33.15 -19.57 78.22
C HIS A 154 -33.10 -20.71 79.25
N ARG A 155 -32.02 -21.52 79.23
CA ARG A 155 -31.76 -22.56 80.24
C ARG A 155 -31.51 -21.99 81.63
N MET A 156 -30.77 -20.88 81.74
CA MET A 156 -30.55 -20.19 83.01
C MET A 156 -31.84 -19.60 83.59
N ARG A 157 -32.70 -19.01 82.74
CA ARG A 157 -33.98 -18.41 83.17
C ARG A 157 -35.01 -19.43 83.64
N ALA A 158 -34.96 -20.65 83.11
CA ALA A 158 -35.86 -21.75 83.46
C ALA A 158 -35.52 -22.43 84.81
N GLY A 159 -34.52 -21.95 85.56
CA GLY A 159 -34.19 -22.46 86.90
C GLY A 159 -33.64 -23.90 86.92
N SER A 160 -33.16 -24.42 85.77
CA SER A 160 -32.61 -25.77 85.70
C SER A 160 -31.19 -25.84 86.28
N PRO A 161 -30.90 -26.69 87.28
CA PRO A 161 -29.56 -26.85 87.86
C PRO A 161 -28.51 -27.34 86.84
N GLN A 162 -28.94 -27.91 85.70
CA GLN A 162 -28.03 -28.30 84.60
C GLN A 162 -27.47 -27.10 83.82
N GLY A 163 -28.14 -25.95 83.85
CA GLY A 163 -27.68 -24.73 83.15
C GLY A 163 -26.43 -24.11 83.77
N ALA A 164 -26.31 -24.16 85.10
CA ALA A 164 -25.12 -23.69 85.81
C ALA A 164 -23.94 -24.68 85.67
N ALA A 165 -24.21 -25.99 85.65
CA ALA A 165 -23.19 -27.02 85.45
C ALA A 165 -22.59 -27.00 84.04
N ALA A 166 -23.40 -26.69 83.01
CA ALA A 166 -22.92 -26.56 81.62
C ALA A 166 -21.91 -25.41 81.42
N ILE A 167 -22.03 -24.32 82.19
CA ILE A 167 -21.08 -23.19 82.13
C ILE A 167 -19.69 -23.61 82.64
N TYR A 168 -19.63 -24.49 83.64
CA TYR A 168 -18.37 -25.04 84.13
C TYR A 168 -17.79 -26.10 83.18
N ALA A 169 -18.62 -26.96 82.58
CA ALA A 169 -18.15 -27.98 81.62
C ALA A 169 -17.56 -27.37 80.33
N ASP A 170 -18.23 -26.39 79.73
CA ASP A 170 -17.78 -25.73 78.48
C ASP A 170 -16.52 -24.88 78.71
N ARG A 171 -16.38 -24.30 79.92
CA ARG A 171 -15.17 -23.57 80.33
C ARG A 171 -13.99 -24.50 80.65
N ILE A 172 -14.25 -25.71 81.17
CA ILE A 172 -13.23 -26.75 81.38
C ILE A 172 -12.72 -27.29 80.04
N GLU A 173 -13.60 -27.56 79.07
CA GLU A 173 -13.21 -28.03 77.73
C GLU A 173 -12.41 -26.97 76.95
N GLN A 174 -12.77 -25.68 77.05
CA GLN A 174 -11.98 -24.59 76.44
C GLN A 174 -10.60 -24.42 77.10
N THR A 175 -10.46 -24.66 78.41
CA THR A 175 -9.15 -24.65 79.07
C THR A 175 -8.30 -25.89 78.78
N LEU A 176 -8.92 -27.04 78.48
CA LEU A 176 -8.22 -28.29 78.11
C LEU A 176 -7.76 -28.31 76.64
N HIS A 177 -8.42 -27.56 75.76
CA HIS A 177 -8.04 -27.40 74.35
C HIS A 177 -7.17 -26.16 74.08
N THR A 178 -6.59 -25.55 75.10
CA THR A 178 -5.46 -24.63 74.91
C THR A 178 -4.18 -25.47 74.91
N PRO A 179 -3.58 -25.82 73.77
CA PRO A 179 -2.25 -26.41 73.78
C PRO A 179 -1.28 -25.42 74.40
N GLU A 180 -0.53 -25.88 75.41
CA GLU A 180 0.69 -25.24 75.86
C GLU A 180 1.54 -24.86 74.64
N GLN A 181 1.80 -23.56 74.50
CA GLN A 181 2.84 -23.05 73.63
C GLN A 181 4.21 -23.41 74.23
N PRO A 182 5.09 -24.08 73.49
CA PRO A 182 6.48 -23.68 73.35
C PRO A 182 6.63 -22.59 72.27
#